data_AF-A0A6A5W2W8-F1
#
_entry.id   AF-A0A6A5W2W8-F1
#
_cell.length_a   1.000
_cell.length_b   1.000
_cell.length_c   1.000
_cell.angle_alpha   90.00
_cell.angle_beta   90.00
_cell.angle_gamma   90.00
#
_symmetry.space_group_name_H-M   'P 1'
#
loop_
_entity.id
_entity.type
_entity.pdbx_description
1 polymer ?
#
loop_
_entity_poly.entity_id
_entity_poly.type
_entity_poly.pdbx_seq_one_letter_code
_entity_poly.pdbx_strand_id
1 'polypeptide(L)'
;MSNANLSFSNSEIRLLTAIIAAIAAAVPAFYYLRSPSEQESTQHVRTFRKLLRAYKTLRPQALMADVSPDFTHNVLPVGLQIPSRDLASFKQHSGMIFSLFEEFSMTPQPQGGRDGIQFCPETNTVIAHCMMGGKVNGNSEKGRILVEGGVPEWWTECVLFVRMDTSGTSIKEIREFVHSAKAQELRQRLEGIFEK
;
A
#
# COMPACT_ATOMS: atom_id res chain seq x y z
N MET A 1 18.59 54.18 -27.62
CA MET A 1 17.86 53.10 -26.92
C MET A 1 16.38 53.41 -27.01
N SER A 2 15.64 52.68 -27.85
CA SER A 2 14.22 52.91 -28.11
C SER A 2 13.39 52.13 -27.09
N ASN A 3 12.73 52.83 -26.16
CA ASN A 3 11.71 52.24 -25.30
C ASN A 3 10.41 52.09 -26.11
N ALA A 4 10.07 50.85 -26.45
CA ALA A 4 8.77 50.54 -27.02
C ALA A 4 7.70 50.72 -25.93
N ASN A 5 6.91 51.79 -26.02
CA ASN A 5 5.72 51.96 -25.19
C ASN A 5 4.62 51.03 -25.71
N LEU A 6 4.31 49.99 -24.95
CA LEU A 6 3.15 49.12 -25.20
C LEU A 6 1.88 49.88 -24.76
N SER A 7 1.07 50.32 -25.72
CA SER A 7 -0.28 50.85 -25.45
C SER A 7 -1.32 49.79 -25.80
N PHE A 8 -2.10 49.36 -24.81
CA PHE A 8 -3.23 48.46 -25.03
C PHE A 8 -4.54 49.23 -25.05
N SER A 9 -5.43 48.86 -25.96
CA SER A 9 -6.80 49.36 -26.01
C SER A 9 -7.66 48.75 -24.89
N ASN A 10 -8.72 49.47 -24.48
CA ASN A 10 -9.68 48.98 -23.49
C ASN A 10 -10.33 47.63 -23.89
N SER A 11 -10.50 47.38 -25.19
CA SER A 11 -10.98 46.11 -25.72
C SER A 11 -9.99 44.97 -25.52
N GLU A 12 -8.70 45.22 -25.73
CA GLU A 12 -7.64 44.21 -25.50
C GLU A 12 -7.50 43.88 -24.01
N ILE A 13 -7.62 44.89 -23.15
CA ILE A 13 -7.61 44.70 -21.69
C ILE A 13 -8.81 43.85 -21.25
N ARG A 14 -10.02 44.12 -21.76
CA ARG A 14 -11.22 43.32 -21.44
C ARG A 14 -11.11 41.88 -21.93
N LEU A 15 -10.57 41.68 -23.14
CA LEU A 15 -10.34 40.34 -23.69
C LEU A 15 -9.33 39.55 -22.86
N LEU A 16 -8.18 40.16 -22.53
CA LEU A 16 -7.16 39.56 -21.67
C LEU A 16 -7.72 39.23 -20.28
N THR A 17 -8.51 40.12 -19.70
CA THR A 17 -9.15 39.91 -18.40
C THR A 17 -10.13 38.74 -18.44
N ALA A 18 -10.92 38.63 -19.51
CA ALA A 18 -11.84 37.50 -19.71
C ALA A 18 -11.10 36.17 -19.88
N ILE A 19 -9.99 36.15 -20.63
CA ILE A 19 -9.16 34.95 -20.82
C ILE A 19 -8.52 34.52 -19.49
N ILE A 20 -7.94 35.46 -18.74
CA ILE A 20 -7.32 35.15 -17.44
C ILE A 20 -8.38 34.65 -16.46
N ALA A 21 -9.55 35.28 -16.40
CA ALA A 21 -10.66 34.83 -15.56
C ALA A 21 -11.13 33.42 -15.96
N ALA A 22 -11.23 33.13 -17.26
CA ALA A 22 -11.60 31.81 -17.76
C ALA A 22 -10.56 30.75 -17.39
N ILE A 23 -9.26 31.04 -17.52
CA ILE A 23 -8.18 30.13 -17.12
C ILE A 23 -8.18 29.91 -15.59
N ALA A 24 -8.30 31.01 -14.83
CA ALA A 24 -8.32 30.96 -13.37
C ALA A 24 -9.52 30.17 -12.81
N ALA A 25 -10.65 30.16 -13.52
CA ALA A 25 -11.81 29.33 -13.18
C ALA A 25 -11.67 27.88 -13.68
N ALA A 26 -11.07 27.68 -14.86
CA ALA A 26 -10.93 26.36 -15.48
C ALA A 26 -9.93 25.45 -14.75
N VAL A 27 -8.85 25.98 -14.20
CA VAL A 27 -7.83 25.17 -13.50
C VAL A 27 -8.38 24.50 -12.22
N PRO A 28 -9.04 25.21 -11.30
CA PRO A 28 -9.71 24.59 -10.16
C PRO A 28 -10.84 23.65 -10.60
N ALA A 29 -11.64 24.06 -11.60
CA ALA A 29 -12.72 23.22 -12.11
C ALA A 29 -12.19 21.89 -12.68
N PHE A 30 -11.10 21.91 -13.45
CA PHE A 30 -10.45 20.71 -13.96
C PHE A 30 -9.88 19.84 -12.83
N TYR A 31 -9.32 20.45 -11.79
CA TYR A 31 -8.82 19.74 -10.61
C TYR A 31 -9.96 19.06 -9.83
N TYR A 32 -11.10 19.73 -9.67
CA TYR A 32 -12.28 19.20 -8.98
C TYR A 32 -13.09 18.21 -9.84
N LEU A 33 -13.07 18.34 -11.16
CA LEU A 33 -13.79 17.48 -12.11
C LEU A 33 -12.97 16.27 -12.57
N ARG A 34 -11.68 16.19 -12.24
CA ARG A 34 -10.87 15.00 -12.53
C ARG A 34 -11.42 13.82 -11.72
N SER A 35 -12.17 12.96 -12.40
CA SER A 35 -12.85 11.83 -11.78
C SER A 35 -11.88 10.89 -11.05
N PRO A 36 -12.15 10.54 -9.78
CA PRO A 36 -11.42 9.50 -9.05
C PRO A 36 -11.37 8.14 -9.75
N SER A 37 -12.33 7.87 -10.65
CA SER A 37 -12.50 6.58 -11.32
C SER A 37 -11.34 6.15 -12.22
N GLU A 38 -10.50 7.08 -12.70
CA GLU A 38 -9.36 6.71 -13.55
C GLU A 38 -8.28 5.94 -12.78
N GLN A 39 -8.05 6.27 -11.51
CA GLN A 39 -7.03 5.61 -10.68
C GLN A 39 -7.33 4.13 -10.45
N GLU A 40 -8.61 3.77 -10.26
CA GLU A 40 -9.03 2.39 -9.96
C GLU A 40 -8.77 1.41 -11.10
N SER A 41 -8.52 1.90 -12.31
CA SER A 41 -8.39 1.09 -13.54
C SER A 41 -6.94 0.85 -13.99
N THR A 42 -5.95 1.50 -13.35
CA THR A 42 -4.54 1.44 -13.78
C THR A 42 -3.94 0.05 -13.62
N GLN A 43 -2.90 -0.24 -14.41
CA GLN A 43 -2.17 -1.50 -14.29
C GLN A 43 -1.58 -1.68 -12.89
N HIS A 44 -1.08 -0.60 -12.27
CA HIS A 44 -0.57 -0.61 -10.89
C HIS A 44 -1.62 -1.07 -9.88
N VAL A 45 -2.84 -0.52 -9.94
CA VAL A 45 -3.92 -0.92 -9.03
C VAL A 45 -4.35 -2.37 -9.28
N ARG A 46 -4.35 -2.83 -10.54
CA ARG A 46 -4.64 -4.24 -10.87
C ARG A 46 -3.60 -5.20 -10.27
N THR A 47 -2.32 -4.89 -10.43
CA THR A 47 -1.21 -5.67 -9.85
C THR A 47 -1.27 -5.66 -8.32
N PHE A 48 -1.59 -4.51 -7.71
CA PHE A 48 -1.78 -4.41 -6.27
C PHE A 48 -2.96 -5.28 -5.78
N ARG A 49 -4.10 -5.25 -6.47
CA ARG A 49 -5.23 -6.12 -6.14
C ARG A 49 -4.92 -7.61 -6.34
N LYS A 50 -4.01 -7.95 -7.27
CA LYS A 50 -3.49 -9.32 -7.44
C LYS A 50 -2.61 -9.72 -6.26
N LEU A 51 -1.75 -8.82 -5.78
CA LEU A 51 -0.96 -9.01 -4.55
C LEU A 51 -1.86 -9.26 -3.33
N LEU A 52 -2.92 -8.46 -3.13
CA LEU A 52 -3.87 -8.66 -2.03
C LEU A 52 -4.59 -10.01 -2.10
N ARG A 53 -4.93 -10.47 -3.31
CA ARG A 53 -5.48 -11.82 -3.52
C ARG A 53 -4.46 -12.90 -3.22
N ALA A 54 -3.19 -12.69 -3.55
CA ALA A 54 -2.12 -13.64 -3.26
C ALA A 54 -1.94 -13.87 -1.75
N TYR A 55 -2.08 -12.84 -0.91
CA TYR A 55 -2.08 -13.00 0.56
C TYR A 55 -3.12 -14.02 1.05
N LYS A 56 -4.30 -14.07 0.43
CA LYS A 56 -5.37 -15.01 0.79
C LYS A 56 -5.06 -16.47 0.46
N THR A 57 -4.08 -16.71 -0.41
CA THR A 57 -3.75 -18.08 -0.83
C THR A 57 -2.88 -18.81 0.17
N LEU A 58 -2.27 -18.10 1.14
CA LEU A 58 -1.28 -18.64 2.08
C LEU A 58 -0.10 -19.34 1.38
N ARG A 59 0.19 -18.98 0.12
CA ARG A 59 1.30 -19.54 -0.68
C ARG A 59 2.36 -18.47 -0.94
N PRO A 60 3.58 -18.61 -0.41
CA PRO A 60 4.64 -17.63 -0.64
C PRO A 60 4.94 -17.41 -2.13
N GLN A 61 4.82 -18.46 -2.96
CA GLN A 61 5.04 -18.37 -4.40
C GLN A 61 4.04 -17.44 -5.09
N ALA A 62 2.79 -17.38 -4.61
CA ALA A 62 1.78 -16.49 -5.17
C ALA A 62 2.13 -15.02 -4.91
N LEU A 63 2.72 -14.71 -3.75
CA LEU A 63 3.20 -13.36 -3.44
C LEU A 63 4.37 -12.94 -4.34
N MET A 64 5.20 -13.88 -4.81
CA MET A 64 6.37 -13.58 -5.63
C MET A 64 6.05 -13.43 -7.12
N ALA A 65 4.82 -13.74 -7.55
CA ALA A 65 4.48 -13.93 -8.97
C ALA A 65 4.77 -12.70 -9.85
N ASP A 66 4.62 -11.50 -9.28
CA ASP A 66 4.83 -10.23 -9.98
C ASP A 66 5.99 -9.42 -9.36
N VAL A 67 6.88 -10.07 -8.60
CA VAL A 67 7.95 -9.38 -7.87
C VAL A 67 9.25 -9.36 -8.68
N SER A 68 9.89 -8.19 -8.72
CA SER A 68 11.16 -7.98 -9.43
C SER A 68 12.33 -8.70 -8.76
N PRO A 69 13.38 -9.12 -9.50
CA PRO A 69 14.58 -9.70 -8.90
C PRO A 69 15.32 -8.78 -7.92
N ASP A 70 15.24 -7.45 -8.10
CA ASP A 70 15.85 -6.43 -7.24
C ASP A 70 14.94 -5.97 -6.09
N PHE A 71 13.97 -6.80 -5.72
CA PHE A 71 12.95 -6.47 -4.73
C PHE A 71 13.49 -6.23 -3.32
N THR A 72 12.84 -5.29 -2.62
CA THR A 72 13.07 -5.04 -1.19
C THR A 72 11.76 -4.97 -0.39
N HIS A 73 11.80 -5.48 0.83
CA HIS A 73 10.72 -5.40 1.82
C HIS A 73 11.20 -4.68 3.07
N ASN A 74 10.48 -3.65 3.51
CA ASN A 74 10.81 -2.88 4.70
C ASN A 74 9.60 -2.76 5.63
N VAL A 75 9.83 -2.94 6.93
CA VAL A 75 8.78 -2.78 7.94
C VAL A 75 9.07 -1.53 8.78
N LEU A 76 8.02 -0.73 8.97
CA LEU A 76 7.98 0.51 9.73
C LEU A 76 6.97 0.34 10.88
N PRO A 77 7.09 1.09 11.99
CA PRO A 77 8.13 2.08 12.28
C PRO A 77 9.50 1.43 12.57
N VAL A 78 10.58 2.17 12.27
CA VAL A 78 11.98 1.72 12.43
C VAL A 78 12.29 1.27 13.87
N GLY A 79 11.59 1.82 14.87
CA GLY A 79 11.72 1.43 16.28
C GLY A 79 11.41 -0.05 16.57
N LEU A 80 10.73 -0.77 15.68
CA LEU A 80 10.54 -2.22 15.80
C LEU A 80 11.80 -3.02 15.49
N GLN A 81 12.83 -2.41 14.89
CA GLN A 81 14.11 -3.02 14.53
C GLN A 81 13.95 -4.31 13.70
N ILE A 82 12.90 -4.37 12.88
CA ILE A 82 12.68 -5.48 11.94
C ILE A 82 13.62 -5.27 10.74
N PRO A 83 14.48 -6.24 10.39
CA PRO A 83 15.43 -6.07 9.30
C PRO A 83 14.72 -5.97 7.95
N SER A 84 15.31 -5.21 7.03
CA SER A 84 14.93 -5.24 5.62
C SER A 84 15.13 -6.66 5.06
N ARG A 85 14.29 -7.05 4.10
CA ARG A 85 14.37 -8.36 3.45
C ARG A 85 14.51 -8.20 1.95
N ASP A 86 15.39 -8.98 1.38
CA ASP A 86 15.41 -9.23 -0.06
C ASP A 86 14.31 -10.23 -0.45
N LEU A 87 14.23 -10.57 -1.74
CA LEU A 87 13.24 -11.50 -2.27
C LEU A 87 13.27 -12.87 -1.58
N ALA A 88 14.46 -13.43 -1.38
CA ALA A 88 14.63 -14.76 -0.78
C ALA A 88 14.18 -14.77 0.69
N SER A 89 14.63 -13.78 1.45
CA SER A 89 14.28 -13.60 2.86
C SER A 89 12.80 -13.29 3.05
N PHE A 90 12.19 -12.51 2.14
CA PHE A 90 10.75 -12.23 2.14
C PHE A 90 9.92 -13.49 1.85
N LYS A 91 10.35 -14.32 0.89
CA LYS A 91 9.72 -15.63 0.62
C LYS A 91 9.79 -16.56 1.82
N GLN A 92 10.94 -16.65 2.50
CA GLN A 92 11.08 -17.45 3.71
C GLN A 92 10.19 -16.91 4.84
N HIS A 93 10.20 -15.59 5.06
CA HIS A 93 9.41 -14.95 6.10
C HIS A 93 7.90 -15.11 5.89
N SER A 94 7.41 -14.90 4.67
CA SER A 94 6.00 -15.12 4.33
C SER A 94 5.58 -16.58 4.56
N GLY A 95 6.44 -17.56 4.28
CA GLY A 95 6.18 -18.96 4.63
C GLY A 95 5.98 -19.19 6.13
N MET A 96 6.82 -18.57 6.96
CA MET A 96 6.65 -18.64 8.42
C MET A 96 5.36 -17.98 8.88
N ILE A 97 5.03 -16.79 8.39
CA ILE A 97 3.78 -16.10 8.76
C ILE A 97 2.57 -16.90 8.29
N PHE A 98 2.55 -17.36 7.04
CA PHE A 98 1.43 -18.13 6.50
C PHE A 98 1.20 -19.44 7.24
N SER A 99 2.24 -20.06 7.81
CA SER A 99 2.06 -21.26 8.64
C SER A 99 1.19 -21.01 9.89
N LEU A 100 1.13 -19.77 10.39
CA LEU A 100 0.34 -19.39 11.56
C LEU A 100 -1.16 -19.35 11.29
N PHE A 101 -1.58 -19.29 10.03
CA PHE A 101 -2.95 -18.99 9.64
C PHE A 101 -3.58 -20.13 8.85
N GLU A 102 -4.82 -20.44 9.17
CA GLU A 102 -5.70 -21.28 8.35
C GLU A 102 -6.37 -20.43 7.28
N GLU A 103 -6.69 -19.18 7.65
CA GLU A 103 -7.20 -18.15 6.77
C GLU A 103 -6.45 -16.85 7.05
N PHE A 104 -6.08 -16.14 5.99
CA PHE A 104 -5.43 -14.85 6.12
C PHE A 104 -5.95 -13.90 5.04
N SER A 105 -6.08 -12.63 5.37
CA SER A 105 -6.47 -11.61 4.43
C SER A 105 -5.76 -10.30 4.72
N MET A 106 -5.65 -9.50 3.66
CA MET A 106 -5.19 -8.13 3.72
C MET A 106 -6.21 -7.31 2.93
N THR A 107 -7.03 -6.54 3.64
CA THR A 107 -8.24 -5.94 3.12
C THR A 107 -8.19 -4.42 3.28
N PRO A 108 -8.11 -3.66 2.17
CA PRO A 108 -8.16 -2.20 2.19
C PRO A 108 -9.39 -1.71 2.94
N GLN A 109 -9.19 -0.71 3.81
CA GLN A 109 -10.26 -0.06 4.55
C GLN A 109 -10.83 1.09 3.73
N PRO A 110 -12.15 1.13 3.49
CA PRO A 110 -12.76 2.18 2.69
C PRO A 110 -12.64 3.54 3.37
N GLN A 111 -12.32 4.57 2.60
CA GLN A 111 -12.25 5.95 3.07
C GLN A 111 -13.23 6.81 2.26
N GLY A 112 -14.23 7.40 2.94
CA GLY A 112 -15.19 8.30 2.29
C GLY A 112 -15.97 7.69 1.13
N GLY A 113 -16.29 6.39 1.20
CA GLY A 113 -17.03 5.66 0.15
C GLY A 113 -16.19 5.15 -1.02
N ARG A 114 -14.86 5.28 -0.96
CA ARG A 114 -13.92 4.71 -1.96
C ARG A 114 -13.32 3.40 -1.48
N ASP A 115 -12.74 2.62 -2.39
CA ASP A 115 -12.20 1.28 -2.14
C ASP A 115 -10.96 1.21 -1.22
N GLY A 116 -10.46 2.35 -0.74
CA GLY A 116 -9.33 2.43 0.20
C GLY A 116 -7.95 2.31 -0.45
N ILE A 117 -7.87 2.38 -1.78
CA ILE A 117 -6.63 2.25 -2.54
C ILE A 117 -6.30 3.57 -3.24
N GLN A 118 -5.06 4.04 -3.12
CA GLN A 118 -4.58 5.26 -3.76
C GLN A 118 -3.36 4.96 -4.62
N PHE A 119 -3.32 5.47 -5.85
CA PHE A 119 -2.16 5.37 -6.72
C PHE A 119 -1.49 6.73 -6.90
N CYS A 120 -0.18 6.80 -6.66
CA CYS A 120 0.68 7.97 -6.89
C CYS A 120 1.53 7.74 -8.16
N PRO A 121 1.16 8.34 -9.31
CA PRO A 121 1.90 8.19 -10.56
C PRO A 121 3.34 8.68 -10.50
N GLU A 122 3.62 9.73 -9.72
CA GLU A 122 4.93 10.37 -9.62
C GLU A 122 5.98 9.42 -9.04
N THR A 123 5.55 8.48 -8.20
CA THR A 123 6.42 7.51 -7.53
C THR A 123 6.14 6.07 -7.93
N ASN A 124 5.21 5.83 -8.86
CA ASN A 124 4.71 4.50 -9.22
C ASN A 124 4.30 3.65 -8.01
N THR A 125 3.69 4.29 -6.99
CA THR A 125 3.39 3.64 -5.71
C THR A 125 1.89 3.55 -5.49
N VAL A 126 1.42 2.35 -5.14
CA VAL A 126 0.06 2.13 -4.63
C VAL A 126 0.10 2.09 -3.11
N ILE A 127 -0.79 2.84 -2.47
CA ILE A 127 -0.89 3.00 -1.03
C ILE A 127 -2.27 2.54 -0.58
N ALA A 128 -2.33 1.74 0.48
CA ALA A 128 -3.59 1.32 1.08
C ALA A 128 -3.45 1.13 2.59
N HIS A 129 -4.43 1.62 3.35
CA HIS A 129 -4.63 1.24 4.75
C HIS A 129 -5.40 -0.08 4.78
N CYS A 130 -4.81 -1.12 5.34
CA CYS A 130 -5.35 -2.47 5.32
C CYS A 130 -5.59 -2.98 6.74
N MET A 131 -6.74 -3.61 6.95
CA MET A 131 -6.90 -4.60 8.01
C MET A 131 -6.22 -5.88 7.53
N MET A 132 -5.41 -6.52 8.37
CA MET A 132 -4.67 -7.73 8.04
C MET A 132 -4.78 -8.76 9.16
N GLY A 133 -4.91 -10.03 8.79
CA GLY A 133 -5.10 -11.10 9.76
C GLY A 133 -6.09 -12.16 9.29
N GLY A 134 -6.46 -13.02 10.23
CA GLY A 134 -7.43 -14.08 10.01
C GLY A 134 -7.36 -15.17 11.06
N LYS A 135 -7.95 -16.32 10.72
CA LYS A 135 -8.07 -17.49 11.60
C LYS A 135 -6.72 -18.17 11.78
N VAL A 136 -6.34 -18.42 13.04
CA VAL A 136 -5.08 -19.07 13.39
C VAL A 136 -5.15 -20.57 13.09
N ASN A 137 -4.08 -21.11 12.52
CA ASN A 137 -3.93 -22.53 12.24
C ASN A 137 -3.50 -23.30 13.50
N GLY A 138 -4.47 -23.82 14.25
CA GLY A 138 -4.22 -24.66 15.42
C GLY A 138 -3.48 -25.99 15.13
N ASN A 139 -3.36 -26.40 13.87
CA ASN A 139 -2.62 -27.61 13.48
C ASN A 139 -1.11 -27.35 13.27
N SER A 140 -0.69 -26.10 13.19
CA SER A 140 0.73 -25.74 13.15
C SER A 140 1.29 -25.61 14.57
N GLU A 141 2.57 -25.91 14.78
CA GLU A 141 3.22 -25.78 16.09
C GLU A 141 3.03 -24.36 16.66
N LYS A 142 3.33 -23.34 15.86
CA LYS A 142 3.22 -21.93 16.28
C LYS A 142 1.79 -21.41 16.35
N GLY A 143 0.87 -21.90 15.52
CA GLY A 143 -0.53 -21.53 15.63
C GLY A 143 -1.22 -22.19 16.82
N ARG A 144 -0.83 -23.42 17.19
CA ARG A 144 -1.29 -24.09 18.42
C ARG A 144 -0.96 -23.28 19.67
N ILE A 145 0.26 -22.74 19.75
CA ILE A 145 0.69 -21.81 20.81
C ILE A 145 -0.31 -20.66 20.99
N LEU A 146 -0.73 -20.04 19.88
CA LEU A 146 -1.67 -18.92 19.91
C LEU A 146 -3.07 -19.39 20.34
N VAL A 147 -3.55 -20.51 19.81
CA VAL A 147 -4.87 -21.08 20.15
C VAL A 147 -4.95 -21.46 21.64
N GLU A 148 -3.95 -22.16 22.16
CA GLU A 148 -3.85 -22.52 23.59
C GLU A 148 -3.73 -21.29 24.49
N GLY A 149 -3.08 -20.22 23.99
CA GLY A 149 -3.04 -18.90 24.61
C GLY A 149 -4.33 -18.08 24.49
N GLY A 150 -5.43 -18.67 24.01
CA GLY A 150 -6.74 -18.03 23.89
C GLY A 150 -6.89 -17.12 22.68
N VAL A 151 -6.06 -17.29 21.64
CA VAL A 151 -6.03 -16.46 20.43
C VAL A 151 -6.34 -17.32 19.20
N PRO A 152 -7.63 -17.64 18.96
CA PRO A 152 -8.06 -18.42 17.79
C PRO A 152 -8.03 -17.61 16.48
N GLU A 153 -7.99 -16.29 16.58
CA GLU A 153 -7.86 -15.36 15.46
C GLU A 153 -6.87 -14.26 15.79
N TRP A 154 -6.16 -13.76 14.79
CA TRP A 154 -5.25 -12.64 14.93
C TRP A 154 -5.56 -11.57 13.89
N TRP A 155 -5.85 -10.35 14.35
CA TRP A 155 -6.14 -9.19 13.52
C TRP A 155 -5.32 -7.98 13.95
N THR A 156 -4.81 -7.24 12.97
CA THR A 156 -4.08 -5.98 13.13
C THR A 156 -4.29 -5.13 11.89
N GLU A 157 -3.73 -3.93 11.86
CA GLU A 157 -3.73 -3.05 10.70
C GLU A 157 -2.31 -2.72 10.24
N CYS A 158 -2.21 -2.32 8.97
CA CYS A 158 -1.01 -1.71 8.42
C CYS A 158 -1.34 -0.70 7.30
N VAL A 159 -0.41 0.18 6.99
CA VAL A 159 -0.40 0.94 5.73
C VAL A 159 0.63 0.32 4.81
N LEU A 160 0.19 -0.15 3.64
CA LEU A 160 1.04 -0.68 2.59
C LEU A 160 1.46 0.43 1.66
N PHE A 161 2.73 0.41 1.26
CA PHE A 161 3.29 1.19 0.17
C PHE A 161 3.94 0.22 -0.80
N VAL A 162 3.32 0.02 -1.96
CA VAL A 162 3.79 -0.93 -2.97
C VAL A 162 4.27 -0.16 -4.19
N ARG A 163 5.59 -0.07 -4.33
CA ARG A 163 6.22 0.61 -5.47
C ARG A 163 6.46 -0.41 -6.58
N MET A 164 6.05 -0.05 -7.78
CA MET A 164 6.19 -0.86 -8.96
C MET A 164 7.14 -0.21 -9.97
N ASP A 165 7.44 -0.94 -11.03
CA ASP A 165 8.03 -0.37 -12.23
C ASP A 165 7.07 0.64 -12.91
N THR A 166 7.56 1.32 -13.94
CA THR A 166 6.78 2.32 -14.68
C THR A 166 5.57 1.72 -15.39
N SER A 167 5.64 0.45 -15.79
CA SER A 167 4.52 -0.26 -16.42
C SER A 167 3.44 -0.71 -15.43
N GLY A 168 3.76 -0.76 -14.13
CA GLY A 168 2.88 -1.26 -13.08
C GLY A 168 2.73 -2.77 -13.08
N THR A 169 3.58 -3.51 -13.79
CA THR A 169 3.49 -4.97 -13.91
C THR A 169 4.40 -5.69 -12.92
N SER A 170 5.46 -5.03 -12.43
CA SER A 170 6.44 -5.63 -11.54
C SER A 170 6.61 -4.84 -10.25
N ILE A 171 6.47 -5.51 -9.10
CA ILE A 171 6.64 -4.95 -7.76
C ILE A 171 8.13 -4.89 -7.44
N LYS A 172 8.63 -3.69 -7.18
CA LYS A 172 10.04 -3.43 -6.83
C LYS A 172 10.26 -3.28 -5.33
N GLU A 173 9.24 -2.82 -4.61
CA GLU A 173 9.36 -2.63 -3.17
C GLU A 173 8.00 -2.72 -2.49
N ILE A 174 7.99 -3.34 -1.32
CA ILE A 174 6.87 -3.28 -0.38
C ILE A 174 7.39 -2.66 0.91
N ARG A 175 6.78 -1.56 1.35
CA ARG A 175 6.96 -1.03 2.70
C ARG A 175 5.66 -1.17 3.47
N GLU A 176 5.76 -1.56 4.72
CA GLU A 176 4.60 -1.78 5.59
C GLU A 176 4.76 -0.95 6.85
N PHE A 177 3.86 -0.01 7.10
CA PHE A 177 3.76 0.64 8.40
C PHE A 177 2.77 -0.15 9.24
N VAL A 178 3.26 -0.93 10.20
CA VAL A 178 2.45 -1.84 11.01
C VAL A 178 2.07 -1.21 12.35
N HIS A 179 0.96 -1.67 12.93
CA HIS A 179 0.61 -1.35 14.31
C HIS A 179 1.65 -1.95 15.27
N SER A 180 2.60 -1.14 15.72
CA SER A 180 3.79 -1.58 16.47
C SER A 180 3.46 -2.37 17.75
N ALA A 181 2.48 -1.92 18.54
CA ALA A 181 2.10 -2.64 19.77
C ALA A 181 1.54 -4.04 19.48
N LYS A 182 0.75 -4.21 18.41
CA LYS A 182 0.25 -5.52 17.98
C LYS A 182 1.37 -6.40 17.45
N ALA A 183 2.29 -5.85 16.67
CA ALA A 183 3.47 -6.59 16.21
C ALA A 183 4.32 -7.09 17.40
N GLN A 184 4.51 -6.26 18.44
CA GLN A 184 5.20 -6.64 19.67
C GLN A 184 4.43 -7.68 20.48
N GLU A 185 3.10 -7.55 20.61
CA GLU A 185 2.25 -8.53 21.29
C GLU A 185 2.35 -9.90 20.60
N LEU A 186 2.25 -9.96 19.27
CA LEU A 186 2.38 -11.21 18.53
C LEU A 186 3.77 -11.84 18.76
N ARG A 187 4.81 -11.01 18.69
CA ARG A 187 6.18 -11.44 18.95
C ARG A 187 6.31 -12.03 20.35
N GLN A 188 5.81 -11.36 21.38
CA GLN A 188 5.85 -11.85 22.77
C GLN A 188 5.07 -13.14 22.95
N ARG A 189 3.91 -13.31 22.30
CA ARG A 189 3.13 -14.55 22.38
C ARG A 189 3.82 -15.73 21.71
N LEU A 190 4.58 -15.48 20.64
CA LEU A 190 5.35 -16.50 19.94
C LEU A 190 6.73 -16.75 20.57
N GLU A 191 7.32 -15.76 21.23
CA GLU A 191 8.61 -15.86 21.94
C GLU A 191 8.45 -16.39 23.38
N GLY A 192 7.32 -16.13 24.03
CA GLY A 192 7.01 -16.49 25.43
C GLY A 192 6.90 -17.99 25.73
N ILE A 193 7.33 -18.86 24.80
CA ILE A 193 7.36 -20.32 24.91
C ILE A 193 8.79 -20.87 24.71
N PHE A 194 9.80 -20.02 24.50
CA PHE A 194 11.20 -20.42 24.45
C PHE A 194 11.93 -20.35 25.81
N GLU A 195 11.23 -20.05 26.91
CA GLU A 195 11.79 -20.02 28.28
C GLU A 195 11.14 -21.04 29.25
N LYS A 196 10.76 -22.22 28.78
CA LYS A 196 10.53 -23.37 29.67
C LYS A 196 11.24 -24.62 29.19
#